data_AF-A0A8I1NHP6-F1
#
_entry.id   AF-A0A8I1NHP6-F1
#
_cell.length_a   1.000
_cell.length_b   1.000
_cell.length_c   1.000
_cell.angle_alpha   90.00
_cell.angle_beta   90.00
_cell.angle_gamma   90.00
#
_symmetry.space_group_name_H-M   'P 1'
#
loop_
_entity.id
_entity.type
_entity.pdbx_description
1 polymer ?
#
loop_
_entity_poly.entity_id
_entity_poly.type
_entity_poly.pdbx_seq_one_letter_code
_entity_poly.pdbx_strand_id
1 'polypeptide(L)'
;MERTAYARLYATVTGAFLVLLGFVGLLVNTEFSARELTDELLGFYTINGWSGVFHVGAGLVGLLLARPLPRLYALLAGIVFTGLGIWGILAANGTWLLDGLPATRWVNLVNLLIGLGGLCAYAASRWDRITAWFSGLGARFEARAEKRRQKRRRRKVRKRRTTAS
;
A
#
# COMPACT_ATOMS: atom_id res chain seq x y z
N MET A 1 12.81 -4.71 -10.49
CA MET A 1 11.92 -4.77 -9.32
C MET A 1 10.52 -5.20 -9.78
N GLU A 2 9.82 -6.05 -9.02
CA GLU A 2 8.43 -6.45 -9.34
C GLU A 2 7.51 -5.22 -9.29
N ARG A 3 6.57 -5.08 -10.23
CA ARG A 3 5.69 -3.88 -10.43
C ARG A 3 4.78 -3.52 -9.24
N THR A 4 4.80 -4.32 -8.18
CA THR A 4 4.02 -4.16 -6.95
C THR A 4 4.88 -4.33 -5.70
N ALA A 5 6.21 -4.32 -5.84
CA ALA A 5 7.13 -4.62 -4.75
C ALA A 5 6.89 -3.73 -3.52
N TYR A 6 6.71 -2.42 -3.71
CA TYR A 6 6.44 -1.49 -2.62
C TYR A 6 5.09 -1.73 -1.93
N ALA A 7 4.01 -1.85 -2.71
CA ALA A 7 2.68 -2.13 -2.13
C ALA A 7 2.62 -3.50 -1.45
N ARG A 8 3.32 -4.51 -2.00
CA ARG A 8 3.40 -5.85 -1.38
C ARG A 8 4.22 -5.81 -0.10
N LEU A 9 5.35 -5.13 -0.10
CA LEU A 9 6.18 -4.96 1.08
C LEU A 9 5.38 -4.27 2.18
N TYR A 10 4.71 -3.17 1.85
CA TYR A 10 3.82 -2.47 2.78
C TYR A 10 2.72 -3.40 3.30
N ALA A 11 1.98 -4.09 2.42
CA ALA A 11 0.90 -4.99 2.83
C ALA A 11 1.39 -6.11 3.77
N THR A 12 2.58 -6.65 3.51
CA THR A 12 3.17 -7.73 4.32
C THR A 12 3.66 -7.20 5.66
N VAL A 13 4.46 -6.14 5.67
CA VAL A 13 5.09 -5.58 6.87
C VAL A 13 4.04 -4.95 7.78
N THR A 14 3.19 -4.07 7.22
CA THR A 14 2.10 -3.45 7.97
C THR A 14 1.07 -4.49 8.39
N GLY A 15 0.75 -5.46 7.54
CA GLY A 15 -0.14 -6.57 7.90
C GLY A 15 0.36 -7.33 9.12
N ALA A 16 1.62 -7.78 9.09
CA ALA A 16 2.24 -8.48 10.21
C ALA A 16 2.32 -7.61 11.47
N PHE A 17 2.74 -6.35 11.33
CA PHE A 17 2.81 -5.41 12.44
C PHE A 17 1.45 -5.23 13.13
N LEU A 18 0.39 -5.03 12.35
CA LEU A 18 -0.96 -4.83 12.87
C LEU A 18 -1.52 -6.08 13.56
N VAL A 19 -1.26 -7.28 13.00
CA VAL A 19 -1.63 -8.53 13.68
C VAL A 19 -0.92 -8.64 15.02
N LEU A 20 0.40 -8.40 15.07
CA LEU A 20 1.16 -8.48 16.32
C LEU A 20 0.70 -7.44 17.32
N LEU A 21 0.54 -6.18 16.90
CA LEU A 21 0.08 -5.09 17.75
C LEU A 21 -1.31 -5.38 18.33
N GLY A 22 -2.26 -5.79 17.48
CA GLY A 22 -3.61 -6.11 17.91
C GLY A 22 -3.67 -7.35 18.79
N PHE A 23 -2.92 -8.40 18.45
CA PHE A 23 -2.87 -9.63 19.23
C PHE A 23 -2.28 -9.40 20.61
N VAL A 24 -1.13 -8.72 20.71
CA VAL A 24 -0.55 -8.35 22.01
C VAL A 24 -1.49 -7.43 22.77
N GLY A 25 -2.16 -6.50 22.09
CA GLY A 25 -3.16 -5.64 22.72
C GLY A 25 -4.31 -6.43 23.35
N LEU A 26 -4.83 -7.44 22.65
CA LEU A 26 -5.85 -8.35 23.20
C LEU A 26 -5.35 -9.21 24.37
N LEU A 27 -4.04 -9.48 24.47
CA LEU A 27 -3.50 -10.17 25.64
C LEU A 27 -3.39 -9.25 26.86
N VAL A 28 -3.28 -7.95 26.65
CA VAL A 28 -3.19 -6.94 27.72
C VAL A 28 -4.58 -6.49 28.17
N ASN A 29 -5.48 -6.19 27.23
CA ASN A 29 -6.80 -5.67 27.51
C ASN A 29 -7.85 -6.30 26.57
N THR A 30 -8.86 -6.91 27.17
CA THR A 30 -9.98 -7.57 26.47
C THR A 30 -11.32 -6.89 26.72
N GLU A 31 -11.31 -5.62 27.16
CA GLU A 31 -12.54 -4.90 27.47
C GLU A 31 -13.25 -4.43 26.20
N PHE A 32 -14.46 -4.94 25.99
CA PHE A 32 -15.33 -4.59 24.85
C PHE A 32 -16.57 -3.80 25.26
N SER A 33 -17.00 -3.90 26.53
CA SER A 33 -18.27 -3.34 26.97
C SER A 33 -18.17 -1.88 27.38
N ALA A 34 -17.08 -1.50 28.03
CA ALA A 34 -16.85 -0.16 28.52
C ALA A 34 -15.58 0.40 27.88
N ARG A 35 -15.78 1.23 26.85
CA ARG A 35 -14.71 1.74 25.98
C ARG A 35 -13.64 2.53 26.74
N GLU A 36 -14.04 3.22 27.80
CA GLU A 36 -13.17 3.97 28.71
C GLU A 36 -12.21 3.10 29.52
N LEU A 37 -12.47 1.80 29.67
CA LEU A 37 -11.51 0.86 30.24
C LEU A 37 -10.46 0.53 29.19
N THR A 38 -9.39 1.34 29.21
CA THR A 38 -8.22 1.19 28.36
C THR A 38 -6.98 0.92 29.18
N ASP A 39 -6.02 0.24 28.58
CA ASP A 39 -4.66 0.10 29.12
C ASP A 39 -3.64 0.74 28.19
N GLU A 40 -2.43 0.97 28.71
CA GLU A 40 -1.31 1.46 27.93
C GLU A 40 -0.37 0.32 27.54
N LEU A 41 -0.34 0.03 26.24
CA LEU A 41 0.68 -0.83 25.66
C LEU A 41 1.99 -0.05 25.55
N LEU A 42 3.09 -0.63 26.02
CA LEU A 42 4.42 -0.03 26.04
C LEU A 42 4.50 1.31 26.84
N GLY A 43 3.51 1.61 27.68
CA GLY A 43 3.45 2.84 28.49
C GLY A 43 3.13 4.12 27.72
N PHE A 44 2.60 4.03 26.49
CA PHE A 44 2.16 5.21 25.74
C PHE A 44 1.06 4.94 24.70
N TYR A 45 0.87 3.69 24.27
CA TYR A 45 -0.08 3.34 23.21
C TYR A 45 -1.38 2.78 23.81
N THR A 46 -2.42 3.61 23.84
CA THR A 46 -3.71 3.26 24.45
C THR A 46 -4.45 2.19 23.66
N ILE A 47 -4.91 1.15 24.35
CA ILE A 47 -5.60 -0.01 23.77
C ILE A 47 -6.82 -0.43 24.59
N ASN A 48 -7.77 -1.04 23.91
CA ASN A 48 -8.89 -1.81 24.44
C ASN A 48 -9.23 -2.99 23.51
N GLY A 49 -10.21 -3.81 23.87
CA GLY A 49 -10.63 -4.98 23.08
C GLY A 49 -10.99 -4.63 21.63
N TRP A 50 -11.75 -3.55 21.41
CA TRP A 50 -12.14 -3.11 20.06
C TRP A 50 -10.94 -2.71 19.20
N SER A 51 -10.00 -1.96 19.76
CA SER A 51 -8.77 -1.58 19.07
C SER A 51 -7.93 -2.82 18.71
N GLY A 52 -7.86 -3.81 19.61
CA GLY A 52 -7.16 -5.07 19.37
C GLY A 52 -7.74 -5.83 18.17
N VAL A 53 -9.06 -6.03 18.17
CA VAL A 53 -9.77 -6.70 17.06
C VAL A 53 -9.63 -5.92 15.76
N PHE A 54 -9.73 -4.59 15.79
CA PHE A 54 -9.54 -3.74 14.61
C PHE A 54 -8.15 -3.94 13.98
N HIS A 55 -7.09 -3.89 14.79
CA HIS A 55 -5.72 -4.09 14.31
C HIS A 55 -5.48 -5.51 13.79
N VAL A 56 -5.97 -6.54 14.49
CA VAL A 56 -5.87 -7.93 14.01
C VAL A 56 -6.60 -8.09 12.68
N GLY A 57 -7.85 -7.61 12.58
CA GLY A 57 -8.65 -7.72 11.36
C GLY A 57 -8.00 -7.01 10.17
N ALA A 58 -7.59 -5.75 10.36
CA ALA A 58 -6.89 -4.98 9.34
C ALA A 58 -5.57 -5.65 8.92
N GLY A 59 -4.82 -6.16 9.90
CA GLY A 59 -3.55 -6.83 9.67
C GLY A 59 -3.69 -8.14 8.88
N LEU A 60 -4.67 -8.97 9.24
CA LEU A 60 -4.97 -10.22 8.52
C LEU A 60 -5.40 -9.93 7.08
N VAL A 61 -6.25 -8.92 6.86
CA VAL A 61 -6.60 -8.48 5.49
C VAL A 61 -5.35 -8.04 4.73
N GLY A 62 -4.41 -7.35 5.37
CA GLY A 62 -3.12 -6.99 4.78
C GLY A 62 -2.32 -8.19 4.32
N LEU A 63 -2.17 -9.19 5.17
CA LEU A 63 -1.44 -10.42 4.85
C LEU A 63 -2.13 -11.23 3.75
N LEU A 64 -3.46 -11.37 3.81
CA LEU A 64 -4.26 -12.06 2.79
C LEU A 64 -4.15 -11.38 1.43
N LEU A 65 -4.18 -10.04 1.40
CA LEU A 65 -4.14 -9.27 0.16
C LEU A 65 -2.71 -8.97 -0.34
N ALA A 66 -1.67 -9.26 0.43
CA ALA A 66 -0.28 -8.96 0.07
C ALA A 66 0.14 -9.59 -1.27
N ARG A 67 -0.35 -10.78 -1.60
CA ARG A 67 -0.07 -11.44 -2.89
C ARG A 67 -1.09 -11.07 -3.98
N PRO A 68 -2.41 -11.25 -3.80
CA PRO A 68 -3.37 -11.08 -4.89
C PRO A 68 -3.64 -9.60 -5.20
N LEU A 69 -3.75 -8.73 -4.19
CA LEU A 69 -4.21 -7.34 -4.37
C LEU A 69 -3.44 -6.34 -3.47
N PRO A 70 -2.10 -6.33 -3.47
CA PRO A 70 -1.31 -5.50 -2.54
C PRO A 70 -1.59 -4.00 -2.68
N ARG A 71 -1.86 -3.55 -3.91
CA ARG A 71 -2.18 -2.14 -4.19
C ARG A 71 -3.51 -1.71 -3.62
N LEU A 72 -4.51 -2.61 -3.64
CA LEU A 72 -5.82 -2.32 -3.10
C LEU A 72 -5.72 -2.17 -1.58
N TYR A 73 -5.00 -3.09 -0.92
CA TYR A 73 -4.74 -2.96 0.51
C TYR A 73 -3.98 -1.67 0.83
N ALA A 74 -2.88 -1.36 0.14
CA ALA A 74 -2.12 -0.14 0.39
C ALA A 74 -2.97 1.13 0.25
N LEU A 75 -3.88 1.18 -0.74
CA LEU A 75 -4.80 2.30 -0.92
C LEU A 75 -5.86 2.35 0.19
N LEU A 76 -6.52 1.24 0.48
CA LEU A 76 -7.59 1.17 1.48
C LEU A 76 -7.05 1.45 2.88
N ALA A 77 -5.98 0.77 3.29
CA ALA A 77 -5.29 1.04 4.54
C ALA A 77 -4.80 2.50 4.57
N GLY A 78 -4.26 3.00 3.46
CA GLY A 78 -3.85 4.39 3.33
C GLY A 78 -4.97 5.37 3.65
N ILE A 79 -6.13 5.21 3.02
CA ILE A 79 -7.30 6.07 3.23
C ILE A 79 -7.84 5.92 4.65
N VAL A 80 -8.06 4.69 5.12
CA VAL A 80 -8.70 4.42 6.42
C VAL A 80 -7.81 4.92 7.57
N PHE A 81 -6.54 4.54 7.61
CA PHE A 81 -5.65 4.92 8.71
C PHE A 81 -5.29 6.41 8.68
N THR A 82 -5.15 7.03 7.50
CA THR A 82 -5.00 8.49 7.43
C THR A 82 -6.27 9.19 7.90
N GLY A 83 -7.45 8.72 7.51
CA GLY A 83 -8.73 9.25 7.97
C GLY A 83 -8.87 9.17 9.49
N LEU A 84 -8.56 8.02 10.10
CA LEU A 84 -8.55 7.83 11.55
C LEU A 84 -7.53 8.75 12.24
N GLY A 85 -6.31 8.85 11.71
CA GLY A 85 -5.28 9.73 12.26
C GLY A 85 -5.70 11.20 12.22
N ILE A 86 -6.23 11.68 11.10
CA ILE A 86 -6.72 13.07 10.96
C ILE A 86 -7.92 13.30 11.88
N TRP A 87 -8.91 12.40 11.88
CA TRP A 87 -10.09 12.53 12.74
C TRP A 87 -9.66 12.61 14.20
N GLY A 88 -8.83 11.70 14.68
CA GLY A 88 -8.41 11.70 16.08
C GLY A 88 -7.61 12.94 16.48
N ILE A 89 -6.82 13.54 15.57
CA ILE A 89 -6.13 14.82 15.82
C ILE A 89 -7.11 15.99 15.92
N LEU A 90 -8.14 15.99 15.07
CA LEU A 90 -9.15 17.05 15.03
C LEU A 90 -10.19 16.93 16.14
N ALA A 91 -10.42 15.72 16.65
CA ALA A 91 -11.36 15.47 17.71
C ALA A 91 -10.80 15.95 19.06
N ALA A 92 -11.69 16.40 19.95
CA ALA A 92 -11.27 16.79 21.29
C ALA A 92 -10.64 15.60 22.05
N ASN A 93 -9.65 15.88 22.90
CA ASN A 93 -8.99 14.85 23.72
C ASN A 93 -10.04 14.03 24.51
N GLY A 94 -9.96 12.70 24.42
CA GLY A 94 -10.89 11.79 25.11
C GLY A 94 -12.16 11.42 24.32
N THR A 95 -12.26 11.82 23.06
CA THR A 95 -13.29 11.30 22.15
C THR A 95 -12.94 9.88 21.66
N TRP A 96 -13.95 9.15 21.18
CA TRP A 96 -13.79 7.79 20.66
C TRP A 96 -14.02 7.78 19.15
N LEU A 97 -13.11 7.19 18.39
CA LEU A 97 -13.33 6.97 16.97
C LEU A 97 -14.17 5.71 16.78
N LEU A 98 -15.13 5.76 15.85
CA LEU A 98 -16.01 4.62 15.55
C LEU A 98 -16.65 3.98 16.80
N ASP A 99 -16.95 4.83 17.80
CA ASP A 99 -17.57 4.46 19.08
C ASP A 99 -16.74 3.57 20.03
N GLY A 100 -15.57 3.06 19.61
CA GLY A 100 -14.77 2.12 20.42
C GLY A 100 -13.26 2.20 20.28
N LEU A 101 -12.72 3.00 19.34
CA LEU A 101 -11.28 3.14 19.16
C LEU A 101 -10.75 4.36 19.96
N PRO A 102 -9.68 4.20 20.75
CA PRO A 102 -9.08 5.31 21.49
C PRO A 102 -8.55 6.42 20.56
N ALA A 103 -8.91 7.68 20.84
CA ALA A 103 -8.41 8.85 20.09
C ALA A 103 -7.22 9.54 20.77
N THR A 104 -6.26 8.79 21.32
CA THR A 104 -5.11 9.42 21.99
C THR A 104 -4.06 9.88 20.98
N ARG A 105 -3.26 10.88 21.37
CA ARG A 105 -2.23 11.49 20.50
C ARG A 105 -1.33 10.44 19.84
N TRP A 106 -0.87 9.46 20.60
CA TRP A 106 0.02 8.41 20.12
C TRP A 106 -0.67 7.45 19.16
N VAL A 107 -1.91 7.06 19.46
CA VAL A 107 -2.72 6.21 18.58
C VAL A 107 -2.97 6.90 17.23
N ASN A 108 -3.35 8.18 17.27
CA ASN A 108 -3.63 8.97 16.08
C ASN A 108 -2.37 9.17 15.22
N LEU A 109 -1.21 9.39 15.85
CA LEU A 109 0.07 9.52 15.15
C LEU A 109 0.45 8.21 14.45
N VAL A 110 0.34 7.07 15.14
CA VAL A 110 0.61 5.75 14.55
C VAL A 110 -0.33 5.48 13.37
N ASN A 111 -1.62 5.76 13.52
CA ASN A 111 -2.60 5.65 12.43
C ASN A 111 -2.20 6.53 11.25
N LEU A 112 -1.81 7.78 11.50
CA LEU A 112 -1.39 8.69 10.43
C LEU A 112 -0.15 8.17 9.69
N LEU A 113 0.86 7.67 10.41
CA LEU A 113 2.07 7.11 9.81
C LEU A 113 1.78 5.86 8.97
N ILE A 114 0.93 4.96 9.47
CA ILE A 114 0.48 3.78 8.72
C ILE A 114 -0.25 4.20 7.44
N GLY A 115 -1.19 5.14 7.56
CA GLY A 115 -2.00 5.62 6.44
C GLY A 115 -1.17 6.31 5.37
N LEU A 116 -0.31 7.26 5.76
CA LEU A 116 0.58 7.95 4.83
C LEU A 116 1.56 6.97 4.16
N GLY A 117 2.07 5.98 4.91
CA GLY A 117 2.88 4.90 4.36
C GLY A 117 2.14 4.11 3.27
N GLY A 118 0.86 3.82 3.48
CA GLY A 118 0.01 3.10 2.51
C GLY A 118 -0.22 3.90 1.23
N LEU A 119 -0.55 5.19 1.37
CA LEU A 119 -0.72 6.10 0.23
C LEU A 119 0.58 6.26 -0.57
N CYS A 120 1.72 6.42 0.11
CA CYS A 120 3.05 6.45 -0.52
C CYS A 120 3.35 5.15 -1.26
N ALA A 121 3.11 3.99 -0.64
CA ALA A 121 3.35 2.68 -1.26
C ALA A 121 2.46 2.46 -2.49
N TYR A 122 1.20 2.90 -2.43
CA TYR A 122 0.27 2.86 -3.56
C TYR A 122 0.75 3.77 -4.71
N ALA A 123 1.14 5.01 -4.41
CA ALA A 123 1.64 5.98 -5.37
C ALA A 123 2.95 5.51 -6.03
N ALA A 124 3.91 5.04 -5.24
CA ALA A 124 5.18 4.50 -5.73
C ALA A 124 4.95 3.32 -6.69
N SER A 125 4.05 2.39 -6.32
CA SER A 125 3.70 1.28 -7.19
C SER A 125 3.00 1.74 -8.48
N ARG A 126 2.27 2.87 -8.48
CA ARG A 126 1.67 3.45 -9.70
C ARG A 126 2.75 3.97 -10.65
N TRP A 127 3.80 4.58 -10.11
CA TRP A 127 4.89 5.17 -10.89
C TRP A 127 5.60 4.12 -11.74
N ASP A 128 5.83 2.92 -11.19
CA ASP A 128 6.37 1.76 -11.92
C ASP A 128 5.55 1.39 -13.17
N ARG A 129 4.23 1.63 -13.15
CA ARG A 129 3.36 1.34 -14.30
C ARG A 129 3.55 2.39 -15.41
N ILE A 130 3.72 3.65 -15.03
CA ILE A 130 3.87 4.77 -15.96
C ILE A 130 5.24 4.65 -16.66
N THR A 131 6.31 4.45 -15.91
CA THR A 131 7.68 4.30 -16.47
C THR A 131 7.79 3.09 -17.39
N ALA A 132 7.18 1.95 -17.03
CA ALA A 132 7.16 0.75 -17.86
C ALA A 132 6.35 0.93 -19.17
N TRP A 133 5.31 1.77 -19.15
CA TRP A 133 4.56 2.09 -20.36
C TRP A 133 5.40 2.96 -21.31
N PHE A 134 6.09 3.97 -20.79
CA PHE A 134 6.98 4.82 -21.58
C PHE A 134 8.16 4.05 -22.19
N SER A 135 8.79 3.14 -21.43
CA SER A 135 9.86 2.30 -21.97
C SER A 135 9.37 1.35 -23.07
N GLY A 136 8.17 0.77 -22.91
CA GLY A 136 7.52 -0.03 -23.95
C GLY A 136 7.16 0.77 -25.21
N LEU A 137 6.82 2.05 -25.06
CA LEU A 137 6.58 2.95 -26.20
C LEU A 137 7.87 3.16 -27.02
N GLY A 138 9.00 3.40 -26.35
CA GLY A 138 10.32 3.54 -26.98
C GLY A 138 10.71 2.31 -27.79
N ALA A 139 10.59 1.11 -27.20
CA ALA A 139 10.87 -0.16 -27.88
C ALA A 139 9.99 -0.37 -29.13
N ARG A 140 8.72 0.07 -29.11
CA ARG A 140 7.83 0.02 -30.28
C ARG A 140 8.27 0.94 -31.40
N PHE A 141 8.78 2.13 -31.08
CA PHE A 141 9.32 3.05 -32.09
C PHE A 141 10.60 2.50 -32.73
N GLU A 142 11.49 1.93 -31.93
CA GLU A 142 12.72 1.28 -32.41
C GLU A 142 12.40 0.11 -33.35
N ALA A 143 11.51 -0.79 -32.95
CA ALA A 143 11.07 -1.90 -33.80
C ALA A 143 10.45 -1.42 -35.13
N ARG A 144 9.74 -0.29 -35.11
CA ARG A 144 9.16 0.33 -36.32
C ARG A 144 10.24 0.94 -37.23
N ALA A 145 11.25 1.58 -36.63
CA ALA A 145 12.40 2.11 -37.36
C ALA A 145 13.23 0.99 -37.99
N GLU A 146 13.43 -0.12 -37.27
CA GLU A 146 14.17 -1.27 -37.75
C GLU A 146 13.47 -2.00 -38.90
N LYS A 147 12.15 -2.21 -38.81
CA LYS A 147 11.35 -2.71 -39.94
C LYS A 147 11.49 -1.84 -41.19
N ARG A 148 11.53 -0.51 -41.04
CA ARG A 148 11.76 0.42 -42.17
C ARG A 148 13.17 0.26 -42.75
N ARG A 149 14.19 0.12 -41.90
CA ARG A 149 15.59 -0.13 -42.34
C ARG A 149 15.72 -1.45 -43.09
N GLN A 150 15.13 -2.53 -42.57
CA GLN A 150 15.11 -3.84 -43.25
C GLN A 150 14.40 -3.77 -44.62
N LYS A 151 13.25 -3.09 -44.69
CA LYS A 151 12.52 -2.90 -45.96
C LYS A 151 13.37 -2.16 -47.01
N ARG A 152 14.12 -1.13 -46.59
CA ARG A 152 15.06 -0.40 -47.47
C ARG A 152 16.22 -1.30 -47.95
N ARG A 153 16.80 -2.10 -47.06
CA ARG A 153 17.87 -3.06 -47.42
C ARG A 153 17.38 -4.10 -48.44
N ARG A 154 16.21 -4.70 -48.22
CA ARG A 154 15.60 -5.67 -49.16
C ARG A 154 15.36 -5.06 -50.55
N ARG A 155 14.90 -3.81 -50.62
CA ARG A 155 14.73 -3.08 -51.90
C ARG A 155 16.06 -2.86 -52.63
N LYS A 156 17.13 -2.48 -51.92
CA LYS A 156 18.46 -2.29 -52.52
C LYS A 156 19.03 -3.60 -53.08
N VAL A 157 18.91 -4.70 -52.34
CA VAL A 157 19.37 -6.03 -52.80
C VAL A 157 18.61 -6.48 -54.04
N ARG A 158 17.28 -6.28 -54.07
CA ARG A 158 16.46 -6.64 -55.24
C ARG A 158 16.85 -5.85 -56.49
N LYS A 159 17.10 -4.54 -56.35
CA LYS A 159 17.59 -3.69 -57.46
C LYS A 159 18.94 -4.14 -58.01
N ARG A 160 19.88 -4.54 -57.14
CA ARG A 160 21.21 -5.01 -57.57
C ARG A 160 21.15 -6.33 -58.36
N ARG A 161 20.21 -7.23 -58.02
CA ARG A 161 20.01 -8.48 -58.75
C ARG A 161 19.43 -8.28 -60.15
N THR A 162 18.53 -7.30 -60.32
CA THR A 162 17.91 -7.00 -61.62
C THR A 162 18.81 -6.24 -62.58
N THR A 163 19.89 -5.62 -62.11
CA THR A 163 20.87 -4.90 -62.96
C THR A 163 22.08 -5.76 -63.33
N ALA A 164 22.19 -6.97 -62.80
CA ALA A 164 23.29 -7.90 -63.05
C ALA A 164 22.90 -9.06 -64.00
N SER A 165 21.67 -9.02 -64.52
CA SER A 165 21.09 -9.90 -65.53
C SER A 165 20.84 -9.11 -66.79
#